data_AF-A0A1X7L2V7-F1
#
_entry.id   AF-A0A1X7L2V7-F1
#
_cell.length_a   1.000
_cell.length_b   1.000
_cell.length_c   1.000
_cell.angle_alpha   90.00
_cell.angle_beta   90.00
_cell.angle_gamma   90.00
#
_symmetry.space_group_name_H-M   'P 1'
#
loop_
_entity.id
_entity.type
_entity.pdbx_description
1 polymer ?
#
loop_
_entity_poly.entity_id
_entity_poly.type
_entity_poly.pdbx_seq_one_letter_code
_entity_poly.pdbx_strand_id
1 'polypeptide(L)' 'MSSTIEDILFDAHKQNKREELLTFLEKIRQRNPDKELADLYQMAYEKVINS' A
#
# COMPACT_ATOMS: atom_id res chain seq x y z
N MET A 1 -13.30 7.78 6.49
CA MET A 1 -13.32 7.94 5.02
C MET A 1 -12.50 6.79 4.46
N SER A 2 -12.99 6.06 3.46
CA SER A 2 -12.19 5.06 2.76
C SER A 2 -11.14 5.83 1.94
N SER A 3 -9.87 5.65 2.27
CA SER A 3 -8.78 6.18 1.45
C SER A 3 -8.77 5.39 0.15
N THR A 4 -8.84 6.09 -0.97
CA THR A 4 -8.69 5.44 -2.28
C THR A 4 -7.23 5.00 -2.47
N ILE A 5 -6.98 4.10 -3.42
CA ILE A 5 -5.61 3.71 -3.79
C ILE A 5 -4.79 4.94 -4.20
N GLU A 6 -5.44 5.93 -4.82
CA GLU A 6 -4.82 7.19 -5.23
C GLU A 6 -4.38 8.02 -4.01
N ASP A 7 -5.21 8.12 -2.97
CA ASP A 7 -4.85 8.79 -1.72
C ASP A 7 -3.65 8.12 -1.04
N ILE A 8 -3.66 6.78 -0.98
CA ILE A 8 -2.57 5.96 -0.43
C ILE A 8 -1.26 6.22 -1.18
N LEU A 9 -1.30 6.21 -2.51
CA LEU A 9 -0.13 6.45 -3.35
C LEU A 9 0.37 7.89 -3.25
N PHE A 10 -0.54 8.86 -3.17
CA PHE A 10 -0.21 10.26 -3.03
C PHE A 10 0.46 10.57 -1.69
N ASP A 11 -0.07 10.02 -0.59
CA ASP A 11 0.52 10.15 0.73
C ASP A 11 1.87 9.44 0.83
N ALA A 12 1.98 8.22 0.30
CA ALA A 12 3.25 7.51 0.26
C ALA A 12 4.30 8.26 -0.57
N HIS A 13 3.88 8.93 -1.65
CA HIS A 13 4.76 9.78 -2.44
C HIS A 13 5.21 11.03 -1.67
N LYS A 14 4.30 11.72 -0.98
CA LYS A 14 4.64 12.87 -0.13
C LYS A 14 5.67 12.53 0.95
N GLN A 15 5.65 11.29 1.44
CA GLN A 15 6.58 10.81 2.45
C GLN A 15 7.87 10.18 1.87
N ASN A 16 8.07 10.22 0.55
CA ASN A 16 9.15 9.52 -0.17
C ASN A 16 9.20 8.00 0.07
N LYS A 17 8.10 7.40 0.51
CA LYS A 17 7.95 5.96 0.80
C LYS A 17 7.22 5.21 -0.31
N ARG A 18 7.00 5.83 -1.47
CA ARG A 18 6.26 5.23 -2.59
C ARG A 18 6.91 3.94 -3.11
N GLU A 19 8.22 3.94 -3.31
CA GLU A 19 8.93 2.74 -3.78
C GLU A 19 8.87 1.61 -2.74
N GLU A 20 9.01 1.95 -1.45
CA GLU A 20 8.90 1.00 -0.35
C GLU A 20 7.50 0.38 -0.26
N LEU A 21 6.46 1.21 -0.40
CA LEU A 21 5.07 0.77 -0.46
C LEU A 21 4.84 -0.20 -1.62
N LEU A 22 5.30 0.12 -2.83
CA LEU A 22 5.15 -0.75 -4.00
C LEU A 22 5.93 -2.06 -3.85
N THR A 23 7.16 -1.99 -3.33
CA THR A 23 7.98 -3.17 -3.06
C THR A 23 7.31 -4.10 -2.05
N PHE A 24 6.69 -3.54 -1.01
CA PHE A 24 5.94 -4.31 -0.03
C PHE A 24 4.65 -4.88 -0.62
N LEU A 25 3.95 -4.10 -1.45
CA LEU A 25 2.74 -4.51 -2.17
C LEU A 25 3.00 -5.76 -3.02
N GLU A 26 4.10 -5.79 -3.78
CA GLU A 26 4.46 -6.97 -4.58
C GLU A 26 4.66 -8.22 -3.72
N LYS A 27 5.33 -8.08 -2.57
CA LYS A 27 5.54 -9.19 -1.64
C LYS A 27 4.24 -9.73 -1.06
N ILE A 28 3.32 -8.85 -0.66
CA ILE A 28 2.04 -9.28 -0.07
C ILE A 28 1.07 -9.82 -1.12
N ARG A 29 1.13 -9.31 -2.36
CA ARG A 29 0.31 -9.77 -3.49
C ARG A 29 0.66 -11.21 -3.87
N GLN A 30 1.94 -11.57 -3.84
CA GLN A 30 2.37 -12.96 -4.06
C GLN A 30 1.88 -13.91 -2.95
N ARG A 31 1.75 -13.42 -1.72
CA ARG A 31 1.31 -14.21 -0.56
C ARG A 31 -0.21 -14.28 -0.43
N ASN A 32 -0.93 -13.29 -0.97
CA ASN A 32 -2.38 -13.18 -0.89
C ASN A 32 -2.97 -12.83 -2.27
N PRO A 33 -2.92 -13.76 -3.23
CA PRO A 33 -3.42 -13.52 -4.58
C PRO A 33 -4.94 -13.31 -4.63
N ASP A 34 -5.69 -13.82 -3.65
CA ASP A 34 -7.15 -13.77 -3.58
C ASP A 34 -7.71 -12.50 -2.92
N LYS A 35 -6.85 -11.65 -2.36
CA LYS A 35 -7.27 -10.39 -1.72
C LYS A 35 -7.47 -9.31 -2.77
N GLU A 36 -8.44 -8.44 -2.52
CA GLU A 36 -8.67 -7.28 -3.38
C GLU A 36 -7.46 -6.34 -3.36
N LEU A 37 -7.21 -5.70 -4.50
CA LEU A 37 -6.08 -4.80 -4.66
C LEU A 37 -6.14 -3.65 -3.64
N ALA A 38 -7.33 -3.10 -3.39
CA ALA A 38 -7.53 -2.05 -2.41
C ALA A 38 -7.11 -2.48 -1.00
N ASP A 39 -7.50 -3.68 -0.57
CA ASP A 39 -7.08 -4.23 0.73
C ASP A 39 -5.56 -4.40 0.80
N LEU A 40 -4.92 -4.87 -0.27
CA LEU A 40 -3.47 -5.01 -0.32
C LEU A 40 -2.78 -3.64 -0.20
N TYR A 41 -3.27 -2.62 -0.89
CA TYR A 41 -2.74 -1.26 -0.77
C TYR A 41 -2.91 -0.70 0.64
N GLN A 42 -4.08 -0.91 1.25
CA GLN A 42 -4.35 -0.51 2.63
C GLN A 42 -3.36 -1.20 3.61
N MET A 43 -3.19 -2.51 3.48
CA MET A 43 -2.26 -3.29 4.31
C MET A 43 -0.81 -2.84 4.13
N ALA A 44 -0.40 -2.54 2.89
CA ALA A 44 0.94 -2.02 2.62
C ALA A 44 1.15 -0.62 3.20
N TYR A 45 0.15 0.26 3.07
CA TYR A 45 0.18 1.61 3.61
C TYR A 45 0.29 1.61 5.13
N GLU A 46 -0.54 0.85 5.83
CA GLU A 46 -0.46 0.71 7.28
C GLU A 46 0.91 0.20 7.74
N LYS A 47 1.55 -0.68 6.96
CA LYS A 47 2.86 -1.22 7.32
C LYS A 47 4.03 -0.28 7.03
N VAL A 48 3.93 0.58 6.02
CA VAL A 48 5.05 1.43 5.56
C VAL A 48 4.95 2.85 6.14
N ILE A 49 3.74 3.36 6.28
CA ILE A 49 3.47 4.74 6.71
C ILE A 49 3.26 4.84 8.22
N ASN A 50 2.50 3.91 8.82
CA ASN A 50 2.22 3.88 10.27
C ASN A 50 3.25 3.08 11.09
N SER A 51 4.42 2.75 10.52
CA SER A 51 5.46 1.96 11.20
C SER A 51 6.66 2.78 11.65
#